data_AF-A0A939HR69-F1
#
_entry.id   AF-A0A939HR69-F1
#
_cell.length_a   1.000
_cell.length_b   1.000
_cell.length_c   1.000
_cell.angle_alpha   90.00
_cell.angle_beta   90.00
_cell.angle_gamma   90.00
#
_symmetry.space_group_name_H-M   'P 1'
#
loop_
_entity.id
_entity.type
_entity.pdbx_description
1 polymer ?
#
loop_
_entity_poly.entity_id
_entity_poly.type
_entity_poly.pdbx_seq_one_letter_code
_entity_poly.pdbx_strand_id
1 'polypeptide(L)' 'MDIPAGSLASVSRQFAATTGTKLEYNSRIAQDLSLPGLHGDFSVQSGFSQIFGRHGLAVLQGRSGYFTIV' A
#
# COMPACT_ATOMS: atom_id res chain seq x y z
N MET A 1 10.92 4.57 -4.93
CA MET A 1 10.28 3.71 -3.91
C MET A 1 10.99 2.39 -3.86
N ASP A 2 11.35 1.97 -2.65
CA ASP A 2 12.00 0.68 -2.40
C ASP A 2 11.25 -0.02 -1.27
N ILE A 3 10.31 -0.89 -1.65
CA ILE A 3 9.42 -1.60 -0.73
C ILE A 3 9.54 -3.09 -1.04
N PRO A 4 10.05 -3.90 -0.11
CA PRO A 4 10.17 -5.34 -0.34
C PRO A 4 8.80 -6.01 -0.43
N ALA A 5 8.74 -7.14 -1.12
CA ALA A 5 7.54 -7.98 -1.16
C ALA A 5 7.25 -8.53 0.25
N GLY A 6 5.97 -8.70 0.57
CA GLY A 6 5.59 -9.23 1.88
C GLY A 6 4.10 -9.12 2.13
N SER A 7 3.70 -9.30 3.38
CA SER A 7 2.30 -9.12 3.77
C SER A 7 1.82 -7.70 3.46
N LEU A 8 0.52 -7.56 3.16
CA LEU A 8 -0.11 -6.25 3.00
C LEU A 8 0.18 -5.33 4.19
N ALA A 9 0.25 -5.89 5.40
CA ALA A 9 0.58 -5.14 6.61
C ALA A 9 2.02 -4.60 6.64
N SER A 10 3.00 -5.34 6.12
CA SER A 10 4.39 -4.90 6.04
C SER A 10 4.59 -3.87 4.93
N VAL A 11 4.04 -4.14 3.75
CA VAL A 11 4.14 -3.27 2.57
C VAL A 11 3.45 -1.92 2.81
N SER A 12 2.25 -1.93 3.39
CA SER A 12 1.53 -0.70 3.77
C SER A 12 2.29 0.14 4.79
N ARG A 13 2.89 -0.49 5.81
CA ARG A 13 3.74 0.19 6.80
C ARG A 13 4.97 0.83 6.17
N GLN A 14 5.66 0.09 5.30
CA GLN A 14 6.83 0.61 4.59
C GLN A 14 6.44 1.79 3.69
N PHE A 15 5.35 1.64 2.93
CA PHE A 15 4.84 2.67 2.05
C PHE A 15 4.46 3.95 2.81
N ALA A 16 3.74 3.81 3.92
CA ALA A 16 3.40 4.90 4.83
C ALA A 16 4.66 5.64 5.31
N ALA A 17 5.68 4.90 5.75
CA ALA A 17 6.94 5.46 6.22
C ALA A 17 7.72 6.20 5.11
N THR A 18 7.75 5.65 3.89
CA THR A 18 8.43 6.26 2.74
C THR A 18 7.75 7.55 2.27
N THR A 19 6.41 7.60 2.34
CA THR A 19 5.62 8.69 1.76
C THR A 19 5.16 9.72 2.79
N GLY A 20 5.36 9.46 4.08
CA GLY A 20 4.82 10.28 5.17
C GLY A 20 3.30 10.23 5.26
N THR A 21 2.68 9.15 4.78
CA THR A 21 1.23 8.98 4.75
C THR A 21 0.76 7.96 5.78
N LYS A 22 -0.52 7.98 6.11
CA LYS A 22 -1.18 7.02 6.98
C LYS A 22 -2.07 6.12 6.15
N LEU A 23 -1.83 4.81 6.21
CA LEU A 23 -2.65 3.80 5.55
C LEU A 23 -3.48 3.06 6.58
N GLU A 24 -4.79 3.04 6.38
CA GLU A 24 -5.77 2.30 7.16
C GLU A 24 -6.27 1.12 6.31
N TYR A 25 -6.38 -0.05 6.92
CA TYR A 25 -6.89 -1.25 6.28
C TYR A 25 -7.44 -2.21 7.32
N ASN A 26 -8.34 -3.10 6.90
CA ASN A 26 -8.83 -4.14 7.78
C ASN A 26 -7.74 -5.22 7.96
N SER A 27 -7.36 -5.49 9.21
CA SER A 27 -6.34 -6.47 9.57
C SER A 27 -6.66 -7.89 9.10
N ARG A 28 -7.94 -8.23 8.92
CA ARG A 28 -8.36 -9.53 8.36
C ARG A 28 -7.97 -9.69 6.89
N ILE A 29 -8.01 -8.60 6.13
CA ILE A 29 -7.62 -8.57 4.71
C ILE A 29 -6.09 -8.68 4.60
N ALA A 30 -5.37 -8.10 5.57
CA ALA A 30 -3.91 -8.04 5.54
C ALA A 30 -3.19 -9.35 5.91
N GLN A 31 -3.86 -10.25 6.62
CA GLN A 31 -3.28 -11.52 7.06
C GLN A 31 -3.21 -12.56 5.93
N ASP A 32 -4.12 -12.48 4.95
CA ASP A 32 -4.21 -13.45 3.86
C ASP A 32 -3.57 -12.96 2.55
N LEU A 33 -3.34 -11.65 2.42
CA LEU A 33 -2.81 -11.04 1.20
C LEU A 33 -1.31 -10.73 1.31
N SER A 34 -0.54 -11.45 0.49
CA SER A 34 0.84 -11.11 0.18
C SER A 34 0.88 -10.22 -1.07
N LEU A 35 1.55 -9.08 -0.95
CA LEU A 35 1.71 -8.13 -2.04
C LEU A 35 3.10 -8.25 -2.66
N PRO A 36 3.21 -8.08 -4.00
CA PRO A 36 4.50 -7.91 -4.63
C PRO A 36 5.16 -6.62 -4.11
N GLY A 37 6.47 -6.66 -3.95
CA GLY A 37 7.24 -5.46 -3.60
C GLY A 37 7.18 -4.41 -4.71
N LEU A 38 7.54 -3.18 -4.37
CA LEU A 38 7.63 -2.08 -5.30
C LEU A 38 9.03 -1.49 -5.27
N HIS A 39 9.77 -1.69 -6.36
CA HIS A 39 11.13 -1.17 -6.52
C HIS A 39 11.21 -0.33 -7.79
N GLY A 40 11.61 0.94 -7.65
CA GLY A 40 11.80 1.89 -8.76
C GLY A 40 11.19 3.25 -8.49
N ASP A 41 11.25 4.15 -9.47
CA ASP A 41 10.71 5.51 -9.39
C ASP A 41 9.19 5.52 -9.59
N PHE A 42 8.48 5.31 -8.48
CA PHE A 42 7.03 5.40 -8.43
C PHE A 42 6.58 6.56 -7.57
N SER A 43 5.61 7.31 -8.07
CA SER A 43 4.82 8.26 -7.27
C SER A 43 3.87 7.50 -6.34
N VAL A 44 3.40 8.16 -5.28
CA VAL A 44 2.44 7.61 -4.32
C VAL A 44 1.24 6.93 -5.02
N GLN A 45 0.60 7.66 -5.93
CA GLN A 45 -0.59 7.18 -6.65
C GLN A 45 -0.28 5.99 -7.59
N SER A 46 0.85 6.04 -8.30
CA SER A 46 1.29 4.97 -9.20
C SER A 46 1.68 3.70 -8.44
N GLY A 47 2.34 3.87 -7.28
CA GLY A 47 2.73 2.77 -6.41
C GLY A 47 1.51 2.03 -5.85
N PHE A 48 0.46 2.77 -5.48
CA PHE A 48 -0.79 2.15 -5.04
C PHE A 48 -1.40 1.27 -6.12
N SER A 49 -1.51 1.77 -7.35
CA SER A 49 -2.08 1.00 -8.46
C SER A 49 -1.24 -0.25 -8.79
N GLN A 50 0.10 -0.14 -8.74
CA GLN A 50 0.98 -1.28 -9.02
C GLN A 50 0.91 -2.39 -7.97
N ILE A 51 0.94 -2.01 -6.68
CA ILE A 51 0.96 -2.99 -5.59
C ILE A 51 -0.44 -3.55 -5.35
N PHE A 52 -1.43 -2.68 -5.15
CA PHE A 52 -2.77 -3.06 -4.68
C PHE A 52 -3.71 -3.40 -5.84
N GLY A 53 -3.58 -2.71 -6.97
CA GLY A 53 -4.43 -2.94 -8.14
C GLY A 53 -4.30 -4.35 -8.73
N ARG A 54 -3.13 -5.00 -8.59
CA ARG A 54 -2.93 -6.41 -9.00
C ARG A 54 -3.78 -7.40 -8.20
N HIS A 55 -4.15 -7.06 -6.97
CA HIS A 55 -4.98 -7.89 -6.09
C HIS A 55 -6.45 -7.46 -6.11
N GLY A 56 -6.85 -6.57 -7.03
CA GLY A 56 -8.21 -6.02 -7.07
C GLY A 56 -8.54 -5.08 -5.90
N LEU A 57 -7.53 -4.69 -5.11
CA LEU A 57 -7.69 -3.78 -3.99
C LEU A 57 -7.64 -2.34 -4.49
N ALA A 58 -8.55 -1.51 -4.03
CA ALA A 58 -8.55 -0.09 -4.32
C ALA A 58 -8.00 0.69 -3.12
N VAL A 59 -7.21 1.72 -3.40
CA VAL A 59 -6.74 2.65 -2.36
C VAL A 59 -7.46 3.96 -2.52
N LEU A 60 -8.31 4.29 -1.55
CA LEU A 60 -9.06 5.52 -1.49
C LEU A 60 -8.33 6.54 -0.64
N GLN A 61 -8.06 7.72 -1.20
CA GLN A 61 -7.56 8.83 -0.42
C GLN A 61 -8.73 9.48 0.34
N GLY A 62 -8.64 9.49 1.67
CA GLY A 62 -9.56 10.21 2.53
C GLY A 62 -9.13 11.66 2.70
N ARG A 63 -8.75 12.04 3.92
CA ARG A 63 -8.15 13.36 4.23
C ARG A 63 -6.71 13.42 3.68
N SER A 64 -6.16 14.62 3.44
CA SER A 64 -4.75 14.79 3.04
C SER A 64 -3.81 13.92 3.89
N GLY A 65 -3.11 12.99 3.24
CA GLY A 65 -2.19 12.06 3.89
C GLY A 65 -2.82 10.80 4.49
N TYR A 66 -4.14 10.62 4.43
CA TYR A 66 -4.86 9.42 4.88
C TYR A 66 -5.37 8.61 3.69
N PHE A 67 -5.05 7.34 3.68
CA PHE A 67 -5.43 6.39 2.63
C PHE A 67 -6.10 5.17 3.26
N THR A 68 -7.18 4.70 2.67
CA THR A 68 -7.91 3.50 3.09
C THR A 68 -7.86 2.47 1.98
N ILE A 69 -7.46 1.25 2.32
CA ILE A 69 -7.50 0.12 1.39
C ILE A 69 -8.87 -0.55 1.52
N VAL A 70 -9.60 -0.68 0.40
CA VAL A 70 -10.94 -1.29 0.31
C VAL A 70 -10.99 -2.42 -0.71
#